data_AF-A0A7W9LGN7-F1
#
_entry.id   AF-A0A7W9LGN7-F1
#
_cell.length_a   1.000
_cell.length_b   1.000
_cell.length_c   1.000
_cell.angle_alpha   90.00
_cell.angle_beta   90.00
_cell.angle_gamma   90.00
#
_symmetry.space_group_name_H-M   'P 1'
#
loop_
_entity.id
_entity.type
_entity.pdbx_description
1 polymer ?
#
loop_
_entity_poly.entity_id
_entity_poly.type
_entity_poly.pdbx_seq_one_letter_code
_entity_poly.pdbx_strand_id
1 'polypeptide(L)' 'MAGLSGGLFGTVATYLPGRRLTGVSVNDRAVEIAIVATMERPLTETADEVRRAVTDLAGERRVNVRIDDIVEGP' A
#
# COMPACT_ATOMS: atom_id res chain seq x y z
N MET A 1 -1.74 9.98 -4.22
CA MET A 1 -0.84 9.41 -3.19
C MET A 1 0.57 9.94 -3.44
N ALA A 2 1.35 10.16 -2.38
CA ALA A 2 2.72 10.67 -2.47
C ALA A 2 3.78 9.56 -2.47
N GLY A 3 3.47 8.36 -1.97
CA GLY A 3 4.42 7.25 -1.98
C GLY A 3 3.95 6.02 -1.21
N LEU A 4 4.89 5.08 -1.05
CA LEU A 4 4.73 3.85 -0.26
C LEU A 4 5.44 3.99 1.09
N SER A 5 4.81 3.48 2.15
CA SER A 5 5.34 3.45 3.52
C SER A 5 5.73 2.04 3.90
N GLY A 6 6.82 1.86 4.65
CA GLY A 6 7.17 0.55 5.21
C GLY A 6 6.30 0.12 6.39
N GLY A 7 5.33 0.92 6.82
CA GLY A 7 4.74 0.79 8.16
C GLY A 7 5.63 1.40 9.24
N LEU A 8 5.06 1.61 10.42
CA LEU A 8 5.75 2.16 11.59
C LEU A 8 7.08 1.44 11.90
N PHE A 9 7.12 0.12 11.71
CA PHE A 9 8.30 -0.72 11.98
C PHE A 9 9.05 -1.15 10.72
N GLY A 10 8.69 -0.61 9.54
CA GLY A 10 9.28 -1.04 8.27
C GLY A 10 8.91 -2.48 7.87
N THR A 11 7.89 -3.10 8.49
CA THR A 11 7.55 -4.51 8.26
C THR A 11 6.67 -4.75 7.04
N VAL A 12 6.04 -3.72 6.48
CA VAL A 12 5.28 -3.83 5.23
C VAL A 12 6.28 -3.76 4.08
N ALA A 13 6.86 -4.91 3.75
CA ALA A 13 7.84 -5.03 2.68
C ALA A 13 7.88 -6.44 2.11
N THR A 14 8.25 -6.54 0.83
CA THR A 14 8.47 -7.79 0.11
C THR A 14 9.93 -7.85 -0.31
N TYR A 15 10.63 -8.93 0.07
CA TYR A 15 12.00 -9.15 -0.34
C TYR A 15 12.03 -9.90 -1.67
N LEU A 16 12.65 -9.28 -2.68
CA LEU A 16 12.82 -9.82 -4.01
C LEU A 16 14.32 -10.09 -4.24
N PRO A 17 14.68 -10.91 -5.25
CA PRO A 17 16.09 -11.10 -5.60
C PRO A 17 16.80 -9.76 -5.84
N GLY A 18 17.78 -9.44 -4.98
CA GLY A 18 18.60 -8.24 -5.07
C GLY A 18 17.93 -6.92 -4.67
N ARG A 19 16.66 -6.91 -4.23
CA ARG A 19 16.02 -5.68 -3.77
C ARG A 19 14.92 -5.89 -2.74
N ARG A 20 14.65 -4.86 -1.95
CA ARG A 20 13.48 -4.79 -1.07
C ARG A 20 12.43 -3.88 -1.70
N LEU A 21 11.21 -4.38 -1.85
CA LEU A 21 10.03 -3.59 -2.20
C LEU A 21 9.37 -3.12 -0.90
N THR A 22 9.47 -1.84 -0.61
CA THR A 22 8.83 -1.21 0.56
C THR A 22 7.35 -0.95 0.28
N GLY A 23 6.51 -1.10 1.31
CA GLY A 23 5.09 -0.77 1.31
C GLY A 23 4.16 -1.76 0.65
N VAL A 24 4.67 -2.93 0.26
CA VAL A 24 3.86 -4.07 -0.16
C VAL A 24 4.34 -5.32 0.55
N SER A 25 3.43 -6.07 1.17
CA SER A 25 3.70 -7.39 1.74
C SER A 25 2.63 -8.36 1.26
N VAL A 26 3.04 -9.58 0.91
CA VAL A 26 2.13 -10.62 0.43
C VAL A 26 2.29 -11.88 1.27
N ASN A 27 1.18 -12.44 1.71
CA ASN A 27 1.13 -13.76 2.31
C ASN A 27 -0.03 -14.57 1.69
N ASP A 28 -0.24 -15.79 2.20
CA ASP A 28 -1.25 -16.70 1.65
C ASP A 28 -2.70 -16.21 1.80
N ARG A 29 -2.96 -15.21 2.67
CA ARG A 29 -4.30 -14.72 2.97
C ARG A 29 -4.57 -13.30 2.48
N ALA A 30 -3.53 -12.47 2.40
CA ALA A 30 -3.68 -11.05 2.12
C ALA A 30 -2.49 -10.44 1.37
N VAL A 31 -2.81 -9.38 0.63
CA VAL A 31 -1.89 -8.37 0.13
C VAL A 31 -2.07 -7.13 0.99
N GLU A 32 -1.03 -6.74 1.70
CA GLU A 32 -0.98 -5.53 2.52
C GLU A 32 -0.24 -4.43 1.75
N ILE A 33 -0.85 -3.25 1.65
CA ILE A 33 -0.28 -2.08 0.99
C ILE A 33 -0.32 -0.90 1.96
N ALA A 34 0.84 -0.32 2.25
CA ALA A 34 0.96 0.84 3.10
C ALA A 34 1.38 2.06 2.26
N ILE A 35 0.57 3.11 2.30
CA ILE A 35 0.74 4.31 1.47
C ILE A 35 0.88 5.57 2.32
N VAL A 36 1.54 6.57 1.71
CA VAL A 36 1.52 7.96 2.16
C VAL A 36 0.59 8.74 1.22
N ALA A 37 -0.43 9.38 1.77
CA ALA A 37 -1.44 10.10 1.00
C ALA A 37 -1.16 11.62 0.93
N THR A 38 -1.83 12.29 0.00
CA THR A 38 -1.96 13.75 -0.07
C THR A 38 -3.40 14.13 0.26
N MET A 39 -3.65 15.36 0.70
CA MET A 39 -5.00 15.87 0.99
C MET A 39 -5.76 16.40 -0.23
N GLU A 40 -5.21 16.21 -1.44
CA GLU A 40 -5.83 16.66 -2.70
C GLU A 40 -7.14 15.92 -3.03
N ARG A 41 -7.31 14.71 -2.50
CA ARG A 41 -8.49 13.86 -2.71
C ARG A 41 -8.90 13.18 -1.39
N PRO A 42 -10.16 12.73 -1.26
CA PRO A 42 -10.57 11.97 -0.09
C PRO A 42 -9.68 10.74 0.13
N LEU A 43 -9.25 10.55 1.37
CA LEU A 43 -8.36 9.45 1.76
C LEU A 43 -8.94 8.09 1.40
N THR A 44 -10.24 7.89 1.65
CA THR A 44 -10.95 6.65 1.32
C THR A 44 -10.97 6.39 -0.18
N GLU A 45 -11.17 7.41 -1.02
CA GLU A 45 -11.11 7.25 -2.48
C GLU A 45 -9.71 6.85 -2.95
N THR A 46 -8.68 7.47 -2.37
CA THR A 46 -7.28 7.13 -2.69
C THR A 46 -6.97 5.67 -2.34
N ALA A 47 -7.39 5.22 -1.16
CA ALA A 47 -7.22 3.83 -0.74
C ALA A 47 -8.01 2.85 -1.62
N ASP A 48 -9.24 3.23 -2.01
CA ASP A 48 -10.09 2.42 -2.89
C ASP A 48 -9.53 2.28 -4.30
N GLU A 49 -8.93 3.34 -4.84
CA GLU A 49 -8.28 3.32 -6.14
C GLU A 49 -7.09 2.35 -6.15
N VAL A 50 -6.22 2.43 -5.13
CA VAL A 50 -5.10 1.48 -4.96
C VAL A 50 -5.62 0.05 -4.81
N ARG A 51 -6.67 -0.14 -4.00
CA ARG A 51 -7.28 -1.46 -3.81
C ARG A 51 -7.77 -2.04 -5.14
N ARG A 52 -8.55 -1.27 -5.90
CA ARG A 52 -9.09 -1.68 -7.22
C ARG A 52 -7.98 -2.03 -8.20
N ALA A 53 -6.91 -1.24 -8.24
CA ALA A 53 -5.78 -1.48 -9.15
C ALA A 53 -5.05 -2.81 -8.87
N VAL A 54 -5.12 -3.31 -7.63
CA VAL A 54 -4.40 -4.53 -7.22
C VAL A 54 -5.31 -5.76 -7.13
N THR A 55 -6.63 -5.59 -6.96
CA THR A 55 -7.59 -6.70 -6.78
C THR A 55 -7.42 -7.82 -7.81
N ASP A 56 -7.30 -7.48 -9.09
CA ASP A 56 -7.20 -8.49 -10.17
C ASP A 56 -5.90 -9.30 -10.11
N LEU A 57 -4.85 -8.77 -9.46
CA LEU A 57 -3.57 -9.43 -9.24
C LEU A 57 -3.55 -10.28 -7.97
N ALA A 58 -4.47 -10.01 -7.03
CA ALA A 58 -4.47 -10.62 -5.71
C ALA A 58 -5.06 -12.04 -5.69
N GLY A 59 -5.77 -12.47 -6.73
CA GLY A 59 -6.47 -13.76 -6.72
C GLY A 59 -7.48 -13.81 -5.57
N GLU A 60 -7.50 -14.91 -4.79
CA GLU A 60 -8.42 -15.05 -3.65
C GLU A 60 -7.98 -14.29 -2.38
N ARG A 61 -6.80 -13.66 -2.40
CA ARG A 61 -6.27 -12.93 -1.24
C ARG A 61 -7.00 -11.60 -1.07
N ARG A 62 -7.21 -11.21 0.20
CA ARG A 62 -7.76 -9.89 0.52
C ARG A 62 -6.74 -8.80 0.22
N VAL A 63 -7.18 -7.69 -0.34
CA VAL A 63 -6.34 -6.50 -0.52
C VAL A 63 -6.66 -5.49 0.58
N ASN A 64 -5.71 -5.29 1.48
CA ASN A 64 -5.79 -4.33 2.58
C ASN A 64 -4.89 -3.14 2.25
N VAL A 65 -5.50 -1.95 2.23
CA VAL A 65 -4.78 -0.69 1.99
C VAL A 65 -4.82 0.15 3.25
N ARG A 66 -3.65 0.56 3.73
CA ARG A 66 -3.47 1.39 4.91
C ARG A 66 -2.83 2.71 4.52
N ILE A 67 -3.40 3.80 5.03
CA ILE A 67 -2.79 5.13 4.97
C ILE A 67 -2.00 5.29 6.26
N ASP A 68 -0.68 5.31 6.14
CA ASP A 68 0.21 5.41 7.31
C ASP A 68 0.55 6.85 7.64
N ASP A 69 0.57 7.72 6.62
CA ASP A 69 0.92 9.11 6.77
C ASP A 69 0.24 9.97 5.71
N ILE A 70 0.17 11.26 5.96
CA ILE A 70 -0.40 12.28 5.09
C ILE A 70 0.60 13.42 4.99
N VAL A 71 1.00 13.73 3.76
CA VAL A 71 1.87 14.88 3.47
C VAL A 71 1.10 15.94 2.71
N GLU A 72 1.61 17.17 2.75
CA GLU A 72 1.12 18.25 1.92
C GLU A 72 1.38 17.91 0.44
N GLY A 73 0.46 18.31 -0.44
CA GLY A 73 0.65 18.15 -1.89
C GLY A 73 1.80 19.02 -2.39
N PRO A 74 2.40 18.68 -3.54
CA PRO A 74 3.43 19.50 -4.17
C PRO A 74 2.93 20.91 -4.57
#